data_AF-A0A4V3M3C4-F1
#
_entry.id   AF-A0A4V3M3C4-F1
#
_cell.length_a   1.000
_cell.length_b   1.000
_cell.length_c   1.000
_cell.angle_alpha   90.00
_cell.angle_beta   90.00
_cell.angle_gamma   90.00
#
_symmetry.space_group_name_H-M   'P 1'
#
loop_
_entity.id
_entity.type
_entity.pdbx_description
1 polymer ?
#
loop_
_entity_poly.entity_id
_entity_poly.type
_entity_poly.pdbx_seq_one_letter_code
_entity_poly.pdbx_strand_id
1 'polypeptide(L)'
;APLLLLFLCIGLATGADGLGIQFDNARIAYFAGSLALAVILFDSGFGTPLNALRQAAGPALSLATFGVLLTTGLFGAAANYLLDLSWLESFLLGAAVASTDAAAVF
;
A
#
# COMPACT_ATOMS: atom_id res chain seq x y z
N ALA A 1 7.07 -1.23 -11.28
CA ALA A 1 5.97 -0.32 -11.74
C ALA A 1 5.07 -0.90 -12.86
N PRO A 2 5.54 -1.26 -14.08
CA PRO A 2 4.64 -1.68 -15.17
C PRO A 2 3.86 -2.96 -14.85
N LEU A 3 4.42 -3.82 -13.99
CA LEU A 3 3.82 -5.09 -13.62
C LEU A 3 2.56 -4.94 -12.73
N LEU A 4 2.52 -3.96 -11.83
CA LEU A 4 1.34 -3.72 -10.98
C LEU A 4 0.13 -3.28 -11.81
N LEU A 5 0.34 -2.32 -12.72
CA LEU A 5 -0.70 -1.89 -13.65
C LEU A 5 -1.15 -3.05 -14.55
N LEU A 6 -0.22 -3.90 -14.97
CA LEU A 6 -0.56 -5.11 -15.74
C LEU A 6 -1.45 -6.07 -14.92
N PHE A 7 -1.10 -6.37 -13.66
CA PHE A 7 -1.94 -7.21 -12.80
C PHE A 7 -3.30 -6.57 -12.49
N LEU A 8 -3.35 -5.25 -12.29
CA LEU A 8 -4.61 -4.51 -12.13
C LEU A 8 -5.49 -4.63 -13.38
N CYS A 9 -4.92 -4.42 -14.57
CA CYS A 9 -5.64 -4.56 -15.83
C CYS A 9 -6.13 -5.98 -16.05
N ILE A 10 -5.31 -7.00 -15.74
CA ILE A 10 -5.73 -8.40 -15.80
C ILE A 10 -6.91 -8.62 -14.86
N GLY A 11 -6.82 -8.18 -13.60
CA GLY A 11 -7.90 -8.32 -12.61
C GLY A 11 -9.20 -7.62 -13.03
N LEU A 12 -9.11 -6.42 -13.61
CA LEU A 12 -10.26 -5.70 -14.15
C LEU A 12 -10.87 -6.45 -15.35
N ALA A 13 -10.04 -6.99 -16.24
CA ALA A 13 -10.46 -7.73 -17.42
C ALA A 13 -11.04 -9.12 -17.10
N THR A 14 -10.59 -9.79 -16.03
CA THR A 14 -11.17 -11.05 -15.57
C THR A 14 -12.37 -10.86 -14.65
N GLY A 15 -12.53 -9.69 -14.04
CA GLY A 15 -13.61 -9.37 -13.09
C GLY A 15 -15.01 -9.40 -13.69
N ALA A 16 -15.99 -8.98 -12.87
CA ALA A 16 -17.41 -9.07 -13.19
C ALA A 16 -17.80 -8.39 -14.52
N ASP A 17 -17.23 -7.22 -14.81
CA ASP A 17 -17.49 -6.45 -16.05
C ASP A 17 -16.67 -6.92 -17.26
N GLY A 18 -15.74 -7.86 -17.07
CA GLY A 18 -14.88 -8.40 -18.10
C GLY A 18 -15.30 -9.82 -18.51
N LEU A 19 -14.53 -10.83 -18.08
CA LEU A 19 -14.84 -12.24 -18.33
C LEU A 19 -15.93 -12.80 -17.41
N GLY A 20 -16.44 -12.02 -16.46
CA GLY A 20 -17.57 -12.38 -15.62
C GLY A 20 -17.24 -13.25 -14.40
N ILE A 21 -15.97 -13.28 -13.96
CA ILE A 21 -15.60 -14.00 -12.74
C ILE A 21 -16.15 -13.23 -11.54
N GLN A 22 -17.20 -13.77 -10.92
CA GLN A 22 -17.78 -13.22 -9.70
C GLN A 22 -17.03 -13.74 -8.49
N PHE A 23 -16.21 -12.88 -7.89
CA PHE A 23 -15.51 -13.16 -6.65
C PHE A 23 -16.01 -12.21 -5.56
N ASP A 24 -16.79 -12.73 -4.63
CA ASP A 24 -17.35 -11.98 -3.48
C ASP A 24 -16.99 -12.67 -2.16
N ASN A 25 -15.70 -12.87 -1.92
CA ASN A 25 -15.22 -13.45 -0.67
C ASN A 25 -14.10 -12.61 -0.06
N ALA A 26 -14.48 -11.57 0.67
CA ALA A 26 -13.57 -10.69 1.38
C ALA A 26 -12.67 -11.43 2.38
N ARG A 27 -13.15 -12.52 3.00
CA ARG A 27 -12.37 -13.30 3.98
C ARG A 27 -11.20 -14.01 3.31
N ILE A 28 -11.43 -14.66 2.16
CA ILE A 28 -10.37 -15.33 1.40
C ILE A 28 -9.40 -14.29 0.85
N ALA A 29 -9.90 -13.17 0.32
CA ALA A 29 -9.03 -12.09 -0.17
C ALA A 29 -8.13 -11.51 0.92
N TYR A 30 -8.70 -11.23 2.10
CA TYR A 30 -7.93 -10.74 3.24
C TYR A 30 -6.87 -11.76 3.69
N PHE A 31 -7.24 -13.04 3.80
CA PHE A 31 -6.31 -14.08 4.21
C PHE A 31 -5.16 -14.24 3.20
N ALA A 32 -5.48 -14.39 1.91
CA ALA A 32 -4.47 -14.53 0.86
C ALA A 32 -3.59 -13.27 0.74
N GLY A 33 -4.19 -12.08 0.79
CA GLY A 33 -3.49 -10.80 0.74
C GLY A 33 -2.55 -10.60 1.93
N SER A 34 -3.02 -10.89 3.15
CA SER A 34 -2.18 -10.78 4.36
C SER A 34 -1.00 -11.76 4.36
N LEU A 35 -1.22 -12.99 3.87
CA LEU A 35 -0.16 -13.98 3.74
C LEU A 35 0.86 -13.59 2.66
N ALA A 36 0.39 -13.12 1.51
CA ALA A 36 1.26 -12.60 0.46
C ALA A 36 2.07 -11.39 0.95
N LEU A 37 1.43 -10.44 1.64
CA LEU A 37 2.09 -9.26 2.20
C LEU A 37 3.17 -9.66 3.21
N ALA A 38 2.89 -10.61 4.10
CA ALA A 38 3.89 -11.10 5.05
C ALA A 38 5.13 -11.69 4.34
N VAL A 39 4.93 -12.47 3.28
CA VAL A 39 6.03 -13.05 2.48
C VAL A 39 6.81 -11.96 1.74
N ILE A 40 6.13 -11.02 1.09
CA ILE A 40 6.76 -9.92 0.34
C ILE A 40 7.62 -9.04 1.27
N LEU A 41 7.08 -8.65 2.43
CA LEU A 41 7.83 -7.85 3.41
C LEU A 41 9.02 -8.61 3.98
N PHE A 42 8.85 -9.90 4.24
CA PHE A 42 9.94 -10.75 4.74
C PHE A 42 11.08 -10.85 3.73
N ASP A 43 10.76 -11.17 2.47
CA ASP A 43 11.76 -11.29 1.40
C ASP A 43 12.49 -9.96 1.14
N SER A 44 11.74 -8.86 1.10
CA SER A 44 12.28 -7.50 0.93
C SER A 44 13.25 -7.10 2.06
N GLY A 45 12.94 -7.50 3.30
CA GLY A 45 13.80 -7.23 4.46
C GLY A 45 15.04 -8.14 4.51
N PHE A 46 14.87 -9.42 4.16
CA PHE A 46 15.92 -10.44 4.30
C PHE A 46 17.14 -10.18 3.40
N GLY A 47 16.92 -9.63 2.20
CA GLY A 47 17.99 -9.30 1.25
C GLY A 47 18.83 -8.06 1.61
N THR A 48 18.45 -7.26 2.61
CA THR A 48 19.10 -5.99 2.91
C THR A 48 20.31 -6.17 3.84
N PRO A 49 21.55 -5.84 3.42
CA PRO A 49 22.72 -5.99 4.29
C PRO A 49 22.64 -5.03 5.48
N LEU A 50 22.91 -5.55 6.68
CA LEU A 50 22.85 -4.80 7.94
C LEU A 50 23.70 -3.50 7.93
N ASN A 51 24.79 -3.48 7.17
CA ASN A 51 25.64 -2.29 7.02
C ASN A 51 24.93 -1.16 6.25
N ALA A 52 24.20 -1.49 5.18
CA ALA A 52 23.41 -0.51 4.44
C ALA A 52 22.25 0.02 5.30
N LEU A 53 21.59 -0.86 6.06
CA LEU A 53 20.54 -0.46 7.00
C LEU A 53 21.08 0.54 8.03
N ARG A 54 22.24 0.28 8.65
CA ARG A 54 22.86 1.19 9.62
C ARG A 54 23.23 2.54 9.02
N GLN A 55 23.71 2.57 7.79
CA GLN A 55 24.09 3.82 7.12
C GLN A 55 22.86 4.69 6.77
N ALA A 56 21.72 4.07 6.44
CA ALA A 56 20.49 4.75 6.04
C ALA A 56 19.43 4.86 7.15
N ALA A 57 19.68 4.33 8.35
CA ALA A 57 18.69 4.23 9.43
C ALA A 57 18.10 5.58 9.85
N GLY A 58 18.93 6.62 9.98
CA GLY A 58 18.47 7.96 10.38
C GLY A 58 17.46 8.56 9.39
N PRO A 59 17.84 8.74 8.11
CA PRO A 59 16.91 9.20 7.07
C PRO A 59 15.67 8.30 6.95
N ALA A 60 15.84 6.98 6.97
CA ALA A 60 14.73 6.03 6.83
C ALA A 60 13.70 6.17 7.97
N LEU A 61 14.15 6.26 9.22
CA LEU A 61 13.27 6.44 10.37
C LEU A 61 12.53 7.79 10.32
N SER A 62 13.20 8.85 9.87
CA SER A 62 12.57 10.17 9.73
C SER A 62 11.45 10.15 8.67
N LEU A 63 11.69 9.51 7.53
CA LEU A 63 10.70 9.36 6.46
C LEU A 63 9.54 8.47 6.89
N ALA A 64 9.83 7.37 7.60
CA ALA A 64 8.80 6.45 8.10
C ALA A 64 7.90 7.05 9.19
N THR A 65 8.34 8.10 9.89
CA THR A 65 7.58 8.75 10.96
C THR A 65 7.00 10.08 10.52
N PHE A 66 7.84 11.09 10.32
CA PHE A 66 7.42 12.43 9.93
C PHE A 66 6.88 12.46 8.50
N GLY A 67 7.50 11.73 7.57
CA GLY A 67 7.01 11.65 6.19
C GLY A 67 5.59 11.10 6.12
N VAL A 68 5.34 9.97 6.78
CA VAL A 68 4.02 9.32 6.84
C VAL A 68 2.98 10.20 7.54
N LEU A 69 3.34 10.86 8.65
CA LEU A 69 2.44 11.80 9.35
C LEU A 69 2.03 12.97 8.45
N LEU A 70 2.99 13.57 7.75
CA LEU A 70 2.75 14.70 6.87
C LEU A 70 1.91 14.30 5.65
N THR A 71 2.22 13.17 5.02
CA THR A 71 1.44 12.69 3.86
C THR A 71 0.04 12.29 4.28
N THR A 72 -0.13 11.56 5.37
CA THR A 72 -1.45 11.19 5.93
C THR A 72 -2.27 12.45 6.26
N GLY A 73 -1.64 13.44 6.89
CA GLY A 73 -2.28 14.70 7.25
C GLY A 73 -2.76 15.49 6.03
N LEU A 74 -1.87 15.65 5.04
CA LEU A 74 -2.16 16.40 3.82
C LEU A 74 -3.21 15.71 2.96
N PHE A 75 -3.05 14.41 2.70
CA PHE A 75 -4.02 13.64 1.91
C PHE A 75 -5.36 13.51 2.62
N GLY A 76 -5.37 13.30 3.94
CA GLY A 76 -6.59 13.21 4.73
C GLY A 76 -7.36 14.53 4.74
N ALA A 77 -6.68 15.66 4.91
CA ALA A 77 -7.34 16.97 4.83
C ALA A 77 -7.90 17.25 3.43
N ALA A 78 -7.15 16.89 2.37
CA ALA A 78 -7.64 17.02 1.00
C ALA A 78 -8.85 16.10 0.75
N ALA A 79 -8.83 14.85 1.21
CA ALA A 79 -9.94 13.91 1.06
C ALA A 79 -11.21 14.41 1.78
N ASN A 80 -11.08 14.99 2.98
CA ASN A 80 -12.21 15.59 3.70
C ASN A 80 -12.85 16.73 2.89
N TYR A 81 -12.04 17.59 2.28
CA TYR A 81 -12.53 18.74 1.53
C TYR A 81 -13.09 18.39 0.13
N LEU A 82 -12.49 17.42 -0.55
CA LEU A 82 -12.87 17.07 -1.94
C LEU A 82 -13.97 16.00 -2.02
N LEU A 83 -14.04 15.08 -1.05
CA LEU A 83 -14.93 13.92 -1.09
C LEU A 83 -16.06 14.00 -0.03
N ASP A 84 -16.13 15.09 0.74
CA ASP A 84 -17.10 15.31 1.83
C ASP A 84 -17.16 14.16 2.86
N LEU A 85 -16.04 13.45 3.04
CA LEU A 85 -15.91 12.35 4.00
C LEU A 85 -15.74 12.88 5.41
N SER A 86 -16.11 12.10 6.44
CA SER A 86 -15.79 12.49 7.81
C SER A 86 -14.26 12.58 8.04
N TRP A 87 -13.82 13.36 9.02
CA TRP A 87 -12.39 13.46 9.36
C TRP A 87 -11.76 12.10 9.64
N LEU A 88 -12.49 11.20 10.31
CA LEU A 88 -12.01 9.85 10.61
C LEU A 88 -11.77 9.04 9.33
N GLU A 89 -12.77 8.97 8.44
CA GLU A 89 -12.68 8.23 7.17
C GLU A 89 -11.58 8.81 6.26
N SER A 90 -11.44 10.13 6.27
CA SER A 90 -10.46 10.83 5.45
C SER A 90 -9.02 10.55 5.91
N PHE A 91 -8.78 10.55 7.23
CA PHE A 91 -7.46 10.15 7.76
C PHE A 91 -7.20 8.65 7.62
N LEU A 92 -8.23 7.79 7.68
CA LEU A 92 -8.08 6.36 7.36
C LEU A 92 -7.63 6.15 5.91
N LEU A 93 -8.25 6.87 4.97
CA LEU A 93 -7.86 6.84 3.57
C LEU A 93 -6.43 7.39 3.39
N GLY A 94 -6.12 8.52 4.03
CA GLY A 94 -4.78 9.11 4.01
C GLY A 94 -3.71 8.14 4.54
N ALA A 95 -3.99 7.43 5.64
CA ALA A 95 -3.07 6.46 6.22
C ALA A 95 -2.85 5.25 5.29
N ALA A 96 -3.90 4.79 4.60
CA ALA A 96 -3.79 3.71 3.63
C ALA A 96 -2.89 4.09 2.43
N VAL A 97 -3.00 5.33 1.93
CA VAL A 97 -2.20 5.84 0.80
C VAL A 97 -0.75 6.16 1.20
N ALA A 98 -0.52 6.58 2.45
CA ALA A 98 0.81 6.97 2.93
C ALA A 98 1.80 5.79 3.02
N SER A 99 1.33 4.56 3.07
CA SER A 99 2.16 3.34 3.10
C SER A 99 2.80 3.08 1.73
N THR A 100 3.95 3.69 1.46
CA THR A 100 4.70 3.48 0.22
C THR A 100 5.29 2.06 0.17
N ASP A 101 4.93 1.26 -0.84
CA ASP A 101 5.52 -0.07 -1.05
C ASP A 101 6.77 0.00 -1.93
N ALA A 102 7.93 -0.29 -1.31
CA ALA A 102 9.21 -0.36 -2.02
C ALA A 102 9.36 -1.67 -2.82
N ALA A 103 8.70 -2.76 -2.41
CA ALA A 103 8.85 -4.08 -3.02
C ALA A 103 8.32 -4.13 -4.46
N ALA A 104 7.32 -3.32 -4.80
CA ALA A 104 6.76 -3.23 -6.14
C ALA A 104 7.58 -2.42 -7.17
N VAL A 105 8.65 -1.76 -6.73
CA VAL A 105 9.56 -0.97 -7.59
C VAL A 105 10.83 -1.75 -7.93
N PHE A 106 11.20 -2.76 -7.12
CA PHE A 106 12.28 -3.72 -7.42
C PHE A 106 11.77 -4.86 -8.31
#